data_AF-A0A5S4GJ81-F1
#
_entry.id   AF-A0A5S4GJ81-F1
#
_cell.length_a   1.000
_cell.length_b   1.000
_cell.length_c   1.000
_cell.angle_alpha   90.00
_cell.angle_beta   90.00
_cell.angle_gamma   90.00
#
_symmetry.space_group_name_H-M   'P 1'
#
loop_
_entity.id
_entity.type
_entity.pdbx_description
1 polymer ?
#
loop_
_entity_poly.entity_id
_entity_poly.type
_entity_poly.pdbx_seq_one_letter_code
_entity_poly.pdbx_strand_id
1 'polypeptide(L)' 'MTGWKRWIVVTDSDHQAFTDIPLMGPPLGIKPAKCSAAIARPYVAAFLDQHRKARRQPLLDKPSTQYPEVKLCPEKCGQS' A
#
# COMPACT_ATOMS: atom_id res chain seq x y z
N MET A 1 -11.96 19.25 -3.03
CA MET A 1 -10.98 18.34 -3.67
C MET A 1 -11.74 17.24 -4.40
N THR A 2 -11.81 17.26 -5.74
CA THR A 2 -12.58 16.31 -6.56
C THR A 2 -11.70 15.56 -7.58
N GLY A 3 -10.38 15.62 -7.41
CA GLY A 3 -9.43 14.95 -8.30
C GLY A 3 -9.33 13.43 -8.06
N TRP A 4 -8.47 12.78 -8.84
CA TRP A 4 -8.23 11.35 -8.74
C TRP A 4 -7.75 10.96 -7.33
N LYS A 5 -8.36 9.92 -6.76
CA LYS A 5 -8.02 9.34 -5.47
C LYS A 5 -8.29 7.83 -5.45
N ARG A 6 -7.55 7.12 -4.61
CA ARG A 6 -7.79 5.71 -4.26
C ARG A 6 -7.57 5.54 -2.77
N TRP A 7 -8.46 4.78 -2.13
CA TRP A 7 -8.24 4.30 -0.78
C TRP A 7 -7.80 2.85 -0.87
N ILE A 8 -6.59 2.57 -0.38
CA ILE A 8 -6.01 1.24 -0.37
C ILE A 8 -5.71 0.84 1.08
N VAL A 9 -6.15 -0.33 1.49
CA VAL A 9 -5.88 -0.92 2.81
C VAL A 9 -5.06 -2.18 2.61
N VAL A 10 -4.05 -2.41 3.44
CA VAL A 10 -3.33 -3.68 3.50
C VAL A 10 -3.69 -4.34 4.83
N THR A 11 -4.31 -5.52 4.77
CA THR A 11 -4.69 -6.26 5.98
C THR A 11 -3.45 -6.74 6.74
N ASP A 12 -3.61 -6.96 8.04
CA ASP A 12 -2.55 -7.46 8.93
C ASP A 12 -1.26 -6.63 8.88
N SER A 13 -1.38 -5.33 8.60
CA SER A 13 -0.29 -4.37 8.57
C SER A 13 -0.45 -3.36 9.69
N ASP A 14 0.67 -3.03 10.35
CA ASP A 14 0.75 -1.91 11.29
C ASP A 14 1.25 -0.64 10.60
N HIS A 15 1.31 0.46 11.35
CA HIS A 15 1.75 1.77 10.84
C HIS A 15 3.17 1.73 10.25
N GLN A 16 4.06 0.91 10.82
CA GLN A 16 5.47 0.84 10.44
C GLN A 16 5.74 -0.16 9.30
N ALA A 17 4.76 -0.98 8.93
CA ALA A 17 4.87 -2.02 7.91
C ALA A 17 5.35 -1.51 6.53
N PHE A 18 5.16 -0.22 6.24
CA PHE A 18 5.48 0.41 4.95
C PHE A 18 6.84 1.14 4.94
N THR A 19 7.63 0.98 5.99
CA THR A 19 8.97 1.58 6.15
C THR A 19 10.04 0.50 6.23
N ASP A 20 11.30 0.89 6.47
CA ASP A 20 12.39 -0.04 6.74
C ASP A 20 12.52 -0.41 8.24
N ILE A 21 11.64 0.10 9.12
CA ILE A 21 11.63 -0.25 10.56
C ILE A 21 11.46 -1.76 10.80
N PRO A 22 10.60 -2.51 10.10
CA PRO A 22 10.54 -3.97 10.21
C PRO A 22 11.90 -4.67 10.03
N LEU A 23 12.77 -4.11 9.19
CA LEU A 23 14.09 -4.65 8.87
C LEU A 23 15.18 -4.14 9.82
N MET A 24 15.18 -2.84 10.13
CA MET A 24 16.24 -2.15 10.88
C MET A 24 15.96 -2.02 12.37
N GLY A 25 14.71 -2.23 12.80
CA GLY A 25 14.25 -2.06 14.17
C GLY A 25 14.71 -3.14 15.15
N PRO A 26 14.77 -4.44 14.80
CA PRO A 26 15.12 -5.49 15.76
C PRO A 26 16.48 -5.29 16.45
N PRO A 27 17.56 -4.90 15.75
CA PRO A 27 18.84 -4.57 16.40
C PRO A 27 18.78 -3.40 17.38
N LEU A 28 17.75 -2.55 17.28
CA LEU A 28 17.54 -1.36 18.11
C LEU A 28 16.53 -1.61 19.24
N GLY A 29 16.10 -2.87 19.46
CA GLY A 29 15.10 -3.21 20.47
C GLY A 29 13.67 -2.80 20.11
N ILE A 30 13.41 -2.42 18.86
CA ILE A 30 12.07 -2.10 18.38
C ILE A 30 11.35 -3.41 18.05
N LYS A 31 10.12 -3.57 18.54
CA LYS A 31 9.30 -4.75 18.27
C LYS A 31 9.12 -4.91 16.74
N PRO A 32 9.37 -6.10 16.18
CA PRO A 32 9.23 -6.32 14.74
C PRO A 32 7.78 -6.15 14.30
N ALA A 33 7.63 -5.41 13.21
CA ALA A 33 6.41 -5.21 12.44
C ALA A 33 6.43 -6.14 11.22
N LYS A 34 5.25 -6.47 10.65
CA LYS A 34 5.22 -7.24 9.38
C LYS A 34 5.74 -6.34 8.26
N CYS A 35 6.76 -6.79 7.54
CA CYS A 35 7.27 -6.01 6.41
C CYS A 35 6.32 -6.09 5.20
N SER A 36 5.77 -4.95 4.80
CA SER A 36 4.88 -4.81 3.63
C SER A 36 5.57 -4.11 2.46
N ALA A 37 6.91 -4.01 2.47
CA ALA A 37 7.66 -3.32 1.41
C ALA A 37 7.49 -3.95 0.02
N ALA A 38 7.31 -5.28 -0.05
CA ALA A 38 7.01 -6.00 -1.30
C ALA A 38 5.64 -5.65 -1.90
N ILE A 39 4.73 -5.10 -1.10
CA ILE A 39 3.44 -4.56 -1.52
C ILE A 39 3.56 -3.05 -1.79
N ALA A 40 4.17 -2.30 -0.88
CA ALA A 40 4.26 -0.84 -0.97
C ALA A 40 4.96 -0.37 -2.25
N ARG A 41 6.11 -0.96 -2.57
CA ARG A 41 6.94 -0.57 -3.73
C ARG A 41 6.19 -0.65 -5.07
N PRO A 42 5.55 -1.78 -5.45
CA PRO A 42 4.81 -1.88 -6.70
C PRO A 42 3.58 -0.97 -6.74
N TYR A 43 2.90 -0.72 -5.62
CA TYR A 43 1.76 0.21 -5.58
C TYR A 43 2.17 1.68 -5.74
N VAL A 44 3.31 2.08 -5.14
CA VAL A 44 3.89 3.42 -5.35
C VAL A 44 4.37 3.57 -6.80
N ALA A 45 5.04 2.55 -7.35
CA ALA A 45 5.46 2.56 -8.75
C ALA A 45 4.26 2.66 -9.70
N ALA A 46 3.19 1.91 -9.45
CA ALA A 46 1.94 1.99 -10.19
C ALA A 46 1.34 3.41 -10.14
N PHE A 47 1.30 4.04 -8.98
CA PHE A 47 0.82 5.42 -8.87
C PHE A 47 1.64 6.38 -9.75
N LEU A 48 2.98 6.31 -9.67
CA LEU A 48 3.85 7.17 -10.45
C LEU A 48 3.75 6.89 -11.96
N ASP A 49 3.69 5.62 -12.37
CA ASP A 49 3.52 5.25 -13.77
C ASP A 49 2.20 5.77 -14.35
N GLN A 50 1.11 5.75 -13.58
CA GLN A 50 -0.17 6.28 -14.02
C GLN A 50 -0.14 7.80 -14.18
N HIS A 51 0.37 8.52 -13.18
CA HIS A 51 0.26 9.98 -13.16
C HIS A 51 1.41 10.71 -13.84
N ARG A 52 2.57 10.07 -14.01
CA ARG A 52 3.75 10.68 -14.63
C ARG A 52 4.11 10.09 -15.97
N LYS A 53 3.69 8.86 -16.26
CA LYS A 53 3.97 8.21 -17.56
C LYS A 53 2.70 7.93 -18.36
N ALA A 54 1.52 8.33 -17.86
CA ALA A 54 0.22 8.09 -18.48
C ALA A 54 -0.04 6.60 -18.79
N ARG A 55 0.54 5.68 -18.01
CA ARG A 55 0.36 4.24 -18.20
C ARG A 55 -0.78 3.74 -17.31
N ARG A 56 -1.76 3.04 -17.87
CA ARG A 56 -2.84 2.45 -17.08
C ARG A 56 -2.27 1.40 -16.12
N GLN A 57 -2.71 1.43 -14.86
CA GLN A 57 -2.15 0.60 -13.79
C GLN A 57 -3.25 -0.22 -13.10
N PRO A 58 -3.49 -1.47 -13.53
CA PRO A 58 -4.57 -2.30 -13.01
C PRO A 58 -4.52 -2.55 -11.50
N LEU A 59 -3.32 -2.50 -10.89
CA LEU A 59 -3.13 -2.61 -9.44
C LEU A 59 -3.91 -1.55 -8.64
N LEU A 60 -4.18 -0.38 -9.24
CA LEU A 60 -4.89 0.72 -8.59
C LEU A 60 -6.41 0.68 -8.82
N ASP A 61 -6.89 -0.23 -9.67
CA ASP A 61 -8.29 -0.27 -10.13
C ASP A 61 -9.02 -1.53 -9.69
N LYS A 62 -8.31 -2.66 -9.51
CA LYS A 62 -8.92 -3.94 -9.15
C LYS A 62 -8.06 -4.73 -8.15
N PRO A 63 -8.68 -5.61 -7.34
CA PRO A 63 -7.94 -6.54 -6.49
C PRO A 63 -6.92 -7.35 -7.31
N SER A 64 -5.76 -7.61 -6.69
CA SER A 64 -4.68 -8.39 -7.28
C SER A 64 -4.59 -9.75 -6.59
N THR A 65 -4.58 -10.84 -7.37
CA THR A 65 -4.31 -12.18 -6.83
C THR A 65 -2.88 -12.34 -6.32
N GLN A 66 -1.96 -11.50 -6.80
CA GLN A 66 -0.57 -11.45 -6.34
C GLN A 66 -0.43 -10.75 -4.97
N TYR A 67 -1.39 -9.89 -4.60
CA TYR A 67 -1.40 -9.13 -3.35
C TYR A 67 -2.76 -9.27 -2.65
N PRO A 68 -3.11 -10.47 -2.17
CA PRO A 68 -4.43 -10.75 -1.61
C PRO A 68 -4.74 -9.94 -0.34
N GLU A 69 -3.71 -9.43 0.36
CA GLU A 69 -3.82 -8.56 1.54
C GLU A 69 -4.32 -7.17 1.19
N VAL A 70 -4.20 -6.75 -0.08
CA VAL A 70 -4.57 -5.40 -0.52
C VAL A 70 -6.06 -5.32 -0.86
N LYS A 71 -6.77 -4.41 -0.20
CA LYS A 71 -8.18 -4.10 -0.45
C LYS A 71 -8.31 -2.68 -1.01
N LEU A 72 -9.05 -2.59 -2.11
CA LEU A 72 -9.48 -1.31 -2.69
C LEU A 72 -10.81 -0.92 -2.07
N CYS A 73 -10.78 0.18 -1.36
CA CYS A 73 -11.94 0.71 -0.67
C CYS A 73 -12.72 1.67 -1.59
N PRO A 74 -14.06 1.58 -1.63
CA PRO A 74 -14.85 2.68 -2.16
C PRO A 74 -14.60 3.94 -1.30
N GLU A 75 -14.97 5.11 -1.81
CA GLU A 75 -14.69 6.41 -1.15
C GLU A 75 -15.19 6.53 0.31
N LYS A 76 -15.99 5.57 0.79
CA LYS A 76 -16.63 5.51 2.11
C LYS A 76 -16.05 4.47 3.08
N CYS A 77 -14.83 3.94 2.90
CA CYS A 77 -14.24 3.01 3.90
C CYS A 77 -13.95 3.63 5.27
N GLY A 78 -14.06 4.95 5.44
CA GLY A 78 -13.67 5.66 6.66
C GLY A 78 -14.76 5.85 7.70
N GLN A 79 -15.88 5.12 7.59
CA GLN A 79 -16.95 5.12 8.58
C GLN A 79 -16.98 3.76 9.26
N SER A 80 -15.99 3.49 10.10
CA SER A 80 -16.01 2.44 11.12
C SER A 80 -15.16 2.90 12.29
#